data_AF-A0A2V5XF56-F1
#
_entry.id   AF-A0A2V5XF56-F1
#
_cell.length_a   1.000
_cell.length_b   1.000
_cell.length_c   1.000
_cell.angle_alpha   90.00
_cell.angle_beta   90.00
_cell.angle_gamma   90.00
#
_symmetry.space_group_name_H-M   'P 1'
#
loop_
_entity.id
_entity.type
_entity.pdbx_description
1 polymer ?
#
loop_
_entity_poly.entity_id
_entity_poly.type
_entity_poly.pdbx_seq_one_letter_code
_entity_poly.pdbx_strand_id
1 'polypeptide(L)'
;MKPDGNYSKSRNKISFTRSQNWRSPRIQMSLFSVRKPDAGVPVTLEQPKRSSTSAQSSDLLSRGVSINGSVKFRNEMVIDGEVDGTIDSTGTLTIDQHGSVRGEIRAKSVTVRGTVEGNVFATERCELQAGCTLRGDVEAPRFVVDENATFLGSAKVGTPK
;
A
#
# COMPACT_ATOMS: atom_id res chain seq x y z
N MET A 1 -13.65 -26.32 51.90
CA MET A 1 -13.66 -27.17 50.69
C MET A 1 -13.18 -26.32 49.52
N LYS A 2 -11.93 -26.47 49.12
CA LYS A 2 -11.44 -27.20 47.91
C LYS A 2 -11.81 -26.52 46.57
N PRO A 3 -10.81 -26.07 45.79
CA PRO A 3 -10.94 -25.67 44.39
C PRO A 3 -10.67 -26.86 43.44
N ASP A 4 -11.53 -27.06 42.45
CA ASP A 4 -11.32 -28.00 41.32
C ASP A 4 -11.22 -27.13 40.05
N GLY A 5 -10.08 -27.03 39.35
CA GLY A 5 -9.59 -28.01 38.36
C GLY A 5 -10.33 -27.79 37.01
N ASN A 6 -9.72 -27.69 35.83
CA ASN A 6 -8.37 -28.01 35.40
C ASN A 6 -8.11 -27.42 33.99
N TYR A 7 -6.82 -27.37 33.70
CA TYR A 7 -6.04 -26.83 32.59
C TYR A 7 -6.16 -27.66 31.30
N SER A 8 -6.38 -27.03 30.13
CA SER A 8 -6.31 -27.69 28.82
C SER A 8 -4.98 -27.35 28.13
N LYS A 9 -4.02 -28.28 28.21
CA LYS A 9 -2.78 -28.30 27.40
C LYS A 9 -2.95 -29.31 26.29
N SER A 10 -3.11 -28.85 25.04
CA SER A 10 -2.99 -29.70 23.87
C SER A 10 -1.51 -29.97 23.58
N ARG A 11 -1.12 -31.24 23.67
CA ARG A 11 0.20 -31.78 23.29
C ARG A 11 0.03 -32.54 21.97
N ASN A 12 0.61 -32.05 20.88
CA ASN A 12 0.84 -32.88 19.70
C ASN A 12 2.17 -33.62 19.87
N LYS A 13 2.09 -34.93 20.16
CA LYS A 13 3.15 -35.90 19.98
C LYS A 13 2.93 -36.58 18.63
N ILE A 14 3.93 -36.54 17.75
CA ILE A 14 4.06 -37.52 16.68
C ILE A 14 5.40 -38.25 16.84
N SER A 15 5.27 -39.57 16.89
CA SER A 15 6.25 -40.58 17.28
C SER A 15 7.08 -41.04 16.07
N PHE A 16 8.38 -41.23 16.29
CA PHE A 16 9.26 -42.00 15.40
C PHE A 16 9.09 -43.50 15.67
N THR A 17 9.06 -44.33 14.61
CA THR A 17 9.42 -45.75 14.70
C THR A 17 10.26 -46.19 13.50
N ARG A 18 11.11 -47.17 13.80
CA ARG A 18 12.35 -47.64 13.16
C ARG A 18 12.09 -48.97 12.43
N SER A 19 12.95 -49.33 11.47
CA SER A 19 13.43 -50.71 11.12
C SER A 19 13.44 -50.95 9.60
N GLN A 20 14.58 -50.81 8.91
CA GLN A 20 15.58 -51.83 8.55
C GLN A 20 15.14 -52.94 7.55
N ASN A 21 15.66 -52.78 6.32
CA ASN A 21 16.55 -53.68 5.54
C ASN A 21 16.06 -55.07 5.06
N TRP A 22 16.13 -55.31 3.74
CA TRP A 22 16.30 -56.65 3.17
C TRP A 22 17.12 -56.67 1.86
N ARG A 23 18.40 -57.05 2.02
CA ARG A 23 19.23 -57.98 1.24
C ARG A 23 19.23 -57.93 -0.31
N SER A 24 20.42 -57.69 -0.85
CA SER A 24 20.87 -57.90 -2.24
C SER A 24 20.99 -59.38 -2.64
N PRO A 25 21.10 -59.69 -3.94
CA PRO A 25 22.27 -60.44 -4.41
C PRO A 25 22.92 -59.87 -5.69
N ARG A 26 24.21 -60.22 -5.86
CA ARG A 26 25.19 -59.76 -6.85
C ARG A 26 25.05 -60.45 -8.21
N ILE A 27 25.35 -59.75 -9.32
CA ILE A 27 25.84 -60.31 -10.59
C ILE A 27 26.91 -59.37 -11.19
N GLN A 28 27.96 -59.96 -11.79
CA GLN A 28 29.26 -59.35 -12.19
C GLN A 28 29.36 -58.92 -13.67
N MET A 29 30.30 -57.98 -13.90
CA MET A 29 31.30 -57.79 -14.99
C MET A 29 30.96 -57.37 -16.45
N SER A 30 31.60 -56.24 -16.81
CA SER A 30 32.49 -55.95 -17.96
C SER A 30 31.98 -55.23 -19.23
N LEU A 31 32.61 -54.07 -19.46
CA LEU A 31 33.13 -53.43 -20.69
C LEU A 31 32.30 -53.50 -21.98
N PHE A 32 31.66 -52.37 -22.32
CA PHE A 32 31.71 -51.80 -23.67
C PHE A 32 31.72 -50.28 -23.59
N SER A 33 32.73 -49.68 -24.24
CA SER A 33 32.84 -48.24 -24.52
C SER A 33 31.80 -47.84 -25.56
N VAL A 34 31.18 -46.65 -25.43
CA VAL A 34 30.86 -45.71 -26.53
C VAL A 34 30.09 -44.46 -26.03
N ARG A 35 30.74 -43.30 -26.19
CA ARG A 35 30.28 -41.92 -26.52
C ARG A 35 29.40 -41.10 -25.54
N LYS A 36 29.94 -39.91 -25.17
CA LYS A 36 29.27 -38.67 -24.70
C LYS A 36 28.29 -38.14 -25.77
N PRO A 37 27.19 -37.42 -25.43
CA PRO A 37 27.18 -35.98 -25.01
C PRO A 37 26.11 -35.72 -23.92
N ASP A 38 25.87 -34.57 -23.29
CA ASP A 38 26.32 -33.19 -23.35
C ASP A 38 26.09 -32.57 -21.96
N ALA A 39 26.67 -31.40 -21.70
CA ALA A 39 26.72 -30.77 -20.39
C ALA A 39 25.32 -30.44 -19.80
N GLY A 40 24.99 -31.08 -18.68
CA GLY A 40 23.86 -30.66 -17.84
C GLY A 40 24.20 -29.37 -17.11
N VAL A 41 23.65 -28.24 -17.58
CA VAL A 41 23.57 -27.01 -16.79
C VAL A 41 22.79 -27.29 -15.50
N PRO A 42 23.33 -26.98 -14.30
CA PRO A 42 22.50 -27.00 -13.10
C PRO A 42 21.49 -25.87 -13.24
N VAL A 43 20.22 -26.22 -13.36
CA VAL A 43 19.12 -25.27 -13.29
C VAL A 43 19.07 -24.78 -11.84
N THR A 44 19.82 -23.72 -11.54
CA THR A 44 19.63 -22.95 -10.31
C THR A 44 18.25 -22.34 -10.40
N LEU A 45 17.31 -22.88 -9.64
CA LEU A 45 16.00 -22.28 -9.38
C LEU A 45 16.25 -20.96 -8.63
N GLU A 46 16.44 -19.87 -9.36
CA GLU A 46 16.48 -18.54 -8.78
C GLU A 46 15.06 -18.21 -8.31
N GLN A 47 14.86 -18.33 -7.00
CA GLN A 47 13.60 -18.05 -6.34
C GLN A 47 13.37 -16.52 -6.41
N PRO A 48 12.26 -16.03 -7.00
CA PRO A 48 12.04 -14.60 -7.14
C PRO A 48 11.94 -13.98 -5.75
N LYS A 49 12.91 -13.14 -5.41
CA LYS A 49 12.90 -12.29 -4.22
C LYS A 49 11.66 -11.41 -4.32
N ARG A 50 10.59 -11.78 -3.61
CA ARG A 50 9.48 -10.87 -3.35
C ARG A 50 10.07 -9.72 -2.55
N SER A 51 10.31 -8.60 -3.21
CA SER A 51 10.56 -7.33 -2.54
C SER A 51 9.35 -7.05 -1.68
N SER A 52 9.49 -7.28 -0.37
CA SER A 52 8.52 -6.82 0.61
C SER A 52 8.61 -5.30 0.64
N THR A 53 7.88 -4.65 -0.27
CA THR A 53 7.54 -3.24 -0.11
C THR A 53 6.88 -3.14 1.26
N SER A 54 7.54 -2.46 2.21
CA SER A 54 6.93 -2.10 3.48
C SER A 54 5.61 -1.41 3.14
N ALA A 55 4.48 -2.08 3.39
CA ALA A 55 3.18 -1.46 3.25
C ALA A 55 3.16 -0.28 4.22
N GLN A 56 3.42 0.92 3.70
CA GLN A 56 3.23 2.15 4.44
C GLN A 56 1.76 2.17 4.81
N SER A 57 1.47 2.20 6.11
CA SER A 57 0.09 2.28 6.60
C SER A 57 -0.46 3.65 6.24
N SER A 58 -1.21 3.73 5.15
CA SER A 58 -2.00 4.90 4.79
C SER A 58 -3.35 4.84 5.49
N ASP A 59 -3.79 5.96 6.07
CA ASP A 59 -5.14 6.08 6.60
C ASP A 59 -6.13 6.16 5.43
N LEU A 60 -7.25 5.44 5.49
CA LEU A 60 -8.25 5.40 4.41
C LEU A 60 -9.63 5.75 4.93
N LEU A 61 -10.23 6.79 4.37
CA LEU A 61 -11.65 7.09 4.50
C LEU A 61 -12.38 6.43 3.33
N SER A 62 -13.11 5.36 3.63
CA SER A 62 -13.79 4.53 2.62
C SER A 62 -15.08 5.17 2.10
N ARG A 63 -15.52 4.73 0.91
CA ARG A 63 -16.84 5.10 0.36
C ARG A 63 -17.96 4.84 1.36
N GLY A 64 -18.93 5.75 1.40
CA GLY A 64 -20.09 5.69 2.30
C GLY A 64 -19.82 6.21 3.71
N VAL A 65 -18.60 6.70 3.99
CA VAL A 65 -18.30 7.48 5.19
C VAL A 65 -18.35 8.96 4.83
N SER A 66 -19.09 9.73 5.63
CA SER A 66 -19.11 11.20 5.57
C SER A 66 -18.66 11.76 6.91
N ILE A 67 -17.71 12.71 6.88
CA ILE A 67 -17.23 13.42 8.07
C ILE A 67 -17.69 14.87 8.01
N ASN A 68 -18.24 15.38 9.11
CA ASN A 68 -18.51 16.80 9.29
C ASN A 68 -17.66 17.33 10.46
N GLY A 69 -16.88 18.39 10.23
CA GLY A 69 -16.03 19.02 11.23
C GLY A 69 -14.55 19.09 10.83
N SER A 70 -13.64 18.77 11.75
CA SER A 70 -12.20 18.90 11.52
C SER A 70 -11.47 17.55 11.47
N VAL A 71 -10.63 17.35 10.46
CA VAL A 71 -9.83 16.12 10.28
C VAL A 71 -8.35 16.44 10.45
N LYS A 72 -7.63 15.60 11.19
CA LYS A 72 -6.18 15.69 11.37
C LYS A 72 -5.54 14.31 11.26
N PHE A 73 -4.46 14.22 10.50
CA PHE A 73 -3.64 13.03 10.29
C PHE A 73 -2.15 13.43 10.25
N ARG A 74 -1.24 12.45 10.32
CA ARG A 74 0.21 12.72 10.41
C ARG A 74 0.98 12.38 9.15
N ASN A 75 0.69 11.24 8.53
CA ASN A 75 1.54 10.68 7.48
C ASN A 75 0.86 10.80 6.12
N GLU A 76 -0.06 9.90 5.83
CA GLU A 76 -0.75 9.83 4.54
C GLU A 76 -2.20 9.45 4.78
N MET A 77 -3.11 10.19 4.15
CA MET A 77 -4.54 9.89 4.20
C MET A 77 -5.12 9.89 2.79
N VAL A 78 -5.91 8.86 2.50
CA VAL A 78 -6.68 8.70 1.27
C VAL A 78 -8.15 8.90 1.59
N ILE A 79 -8.84 9.75 0.83
CA ILE A 79 -10.26 10.03 0.98
C ILE A 79 -11.01 9.56 -0.26
N ASP A 80 -11.83 8.53 -0.10
CA ASP A 80 -12.73 8.00 -1.13
C ASP A 80 -14.22 8.19 -0.72
N GLY A 81 -14.48 9.08 0.25
CA GLY A 81 -15.81 9.43 0.76
C GLY A 81 -16.00 10.94 0.85
N GLU A 82 -16.88 11.41 1.74
CA GLU A 82 -17.22 12.83 1.83
C GLU A 82 -16.65 13.48 3.09
N VAL A 83 -16.11 14.69 2.94
CA VAL A 83 -15.65 15.51 4.07
C VAL A 83 -16.18 16.92 3.92
N ASP A 84 -16.91 17.39 4.92
CA ASP A 84 -17.40 18.76 5.02
C ASP A 84 -16.77 19.42 6.25
N GLY A 85 -15.88 20.39 6.01
CA GLY A 85 -15.19 21.15 7.05
C GLY A 85 -13.70 21.38 6.77
N THR A 86 -12.86 21.24 7.78
CA THR A 86 -11.44 21.65 7.70
C THR A 86 -10.51 20.46 7.87
N ILE A 87 -9.58 20.30 6.94
CA ILE A 87 -8.51 19.31 7.00
C ILE A 87 -7.21 20.05 7.34
N ASP A 88 -6.57 19.71 8.47
CA ASP A 88 -5.34 20.37 8.91
C ASP A 88 -4.30 19.33 9.30
N SER A 89 -3.25 19.18 8.49
CA SER A 89 -2.24 18.14 8.65
C SER A 89 -0.91 18.51 7.99
N THR A 90 0.18 17.92 8.45
CA THR A 90 1.52 18.06 7.82
C THR A 90 1.87 16.89 6.90
N GLY A 91 0.91 16.00 6.67
CA GLY A 91 1.06 14.81 5.83
C GLY A 91 0.63 15.04 4.38
N THR A 92 0.59 13.94 3.65
CA THR A 92 0.10 13.86 2.26
C THR A 92 -1.38 13.53 2.26
N LEU A 93 -2.18 14.32 1.55
CA LEU A 93 -3.59 14.08 1.33
C LEU A 93 -3.83 13.62 -0.10
N THR A 94 -4.48 12.48 -0.28
CA THR A 94 -4.98 12.04 -1.58
C THR A 94 -6.50 11.99 -1.56
N ILE A 95 -7.14 12.73 -2.45
CA ILE A 95 -8.58 12.67 -2.67
C ILE A 95 -8.78 11.76 -3.86
N ASP A 96 -9.36 10.58 -3.64
CA ASP A 96 -9.59 9.60 -4.69
C ASP A 96 -10.80 9.96 -5.56
N GLN A 97 -11.09 9.16 -6.59
CA GLN A 97 -12.09 9.44 -7.62
C GLN A 97 -13.50 9.71 -7.06
N HIS A 98 -13.90 9.05 -5.97
CA HIS A 98 -15.20 9.26 -5.32
C HIS A 98 -15.10 10.17 -4.10
N GLY A 99 -13.92 10.68 -3.82
CA GLY A 99 -13.67 11.64 -2.75
C GLY A 99 -14.29 13.00 -3.08
N SER A 100 -15.08 13.54 -2.15
CA SER A 100 -15.62 14.88 -2.22
C SER A 100 -15.27 15.64 -0.96
N VAL A 101 -14.55 16.75 -1.09
CA VAL A 101 -14.16 17.59 0.05
C VAL A 101 -14.73 18.99 -0.12
N ARG A 102 -15.49 19.45 0.87
CA ARG A 102 -16.01 20.80 0.97
C ARG A 102 -15.38 21.52 2.16
N GLY A 103 -14.72 22.64 1.90
CA GLY A 103 -14.13 23.48 2.94
C GLY A 103 -12.64 23.75 2.75
N GLU A 104 -11.88 23.84 3.84
CA GLU A 104 -10.49 24.29 3.81
C GLU A 104 -9.53 23.12 4.01
N ILE A 105 -8.57 22.98 3.09
CA ILE A 105 -7.56 21.91 3.10
C ILE A 105 -6.19 22.54 3.37
N ARG A 106 -5.54 22.12 4.45
CA ARG A 106 -4.15 22.45 4.79
C ARG A 106 -3.36 21.16 4.91
N ALA A 107 -2.48 20.92 3.96
CA ALA A 107 -1.63 19.73 3.93
C ALA A 107 -0.22 20.06 3.44
N LYS A 108 0.68 19.09 3.54
CA LYS A 108 2.02 19.24 2.96
C LYS A 108 1.98 19.05 1.44
N SER A 109 1.39 17.93 1.04
CA SER A 109 1.17 17.58 -0.36
C SER A 109 -0.28 17.19 -0.56
N VAL A 110 -0.89 17.66 -1.64
CA VAL A 110 -2.29 17.36 -1.99
C VAL A 110 -2.33 16.79 -3.40
N THR A 111 -2.94 15.62 -3.56
CA THR A 111 -3.25 15.02 -4.86
C THR A 111 -4.76 14.86 -4.98
N VAL A 112 -5.34 15.43 -6.03
CA VAL A 112 -6.79 15.45 -6.25
C VAL A 112 -7.15 14.62 -7.48
N ARG A 113 -7.96 13.58 -7.28
CA ARG A 113 -8.58 12.75 -8.34
C ARG A 113 -10.10 12.91 -8.40
N GLY A 114 -10.72 13.34 -7.29
CA GLY A 114 -12.15 13.54 -7.15
C GLY A 114 -12.58 15.00 -7.28
N THR A 115 -13.47 15.43 -6.37
CA THR A 115 -14.03 16.79 -6.36
C THR A 115 -13.64 17.55 -5.09
N VAL A 116 -13.22 18.80 -5.25
CA VAL A 116 -12.89 19.71 -4.16
C VAL A 116 -13.63 21.02 -4.35
N GLU A 117 -14.37 21.44 -3.34
CA GLU A 117 -15.02 22.75 -3.27
C GLU A 117 -14.52 23.51 -2.04
N GLY A 118 -13.56 24.40 -2.25
CA GLY A 118 -12.98 25.26 -1.23
C GLY A 118 -11.48 25.51 -1.43
N ASN A 119 -10.84 26.03 -0.40
CA ASN A 119 -9.47 26.55 -0.50
C ASN A 119 -8.44 25.48 -0.15
N VAL A 120 -7.39 25.39 -0.94
CA VAL A 120 -6.31 24.41 -0.77
C VAL A 120 -4.99 25.12 -0.51
N PHE A 121 -4.40 24.83 0.64
CA PHE A 121 -3.09 25.31 1.06
C PHE A 121 -2.15 24.10 1.15
N ALA A 122 -1.20 24.02 0.23
CA ALA A 122 -0.17 22.98 0.22
C ALA A 122 1.20 23.60 0.48
N THR A 123 1.94 23.09 1.46
CA THR A 123 3.27 23.66 1.79
C THR A 123 4.38 23.21 0.84
N GLU A 124 4.21 22.11 0.11
CA GLU A 124 5.18 21.63 -0.87
C GLU A 124 4.61 21.53 -2.30
N ARG A 125 3.47 20.85 -2.48
CA ARG A 125 2.96 20.51 -3.81
C ARG A 125 1.45 20.26 -3.82
N CYS A 126 0.78 20.77 -4.84
CA CYS A 126 -0.60 20.45 -5.15
C CYS A 126 -0.66 19.87 -6.59
N GLU A 127 -1.30 18.71 -6.74
CA GLU A 127 -1.47 18.00 -8.00
C GLU A 127 -2.95 17.77 -8.28
N LEU A 128 -3.41 18.17 -9.46
CA LEU A 128 -4.71 17.84 -10.01
C LEU A 128 -4.52 16.74 -11.05
N GLN A 129 -5.10 15.56 -10.83
CA GLN A 129 -5.06 14.45 -11.79
C GLN A 129 -6.16 14.54 -12.83
N ALA A 130 -6.01 13.78 -13.91
CA ALA A 130 -6.98 13.74 -14.99
C ALA A 130 -8.41 13.44 -14.51
N GLY A 131 -9.36 14.26 -14.96
CA GLY A 131 -10.79 14.11 -14.63
C GLY A 131 -11.22 14.66 -13.28
N CYS A 132 -10.32 15.25 -12.48
CA CYS A 132 -10.71 15.87 -11.22
C CYS A 132 -11.38 17.25 -11.42
N THR A 133 -12.14 17.70 -10.42
CA THR A 133 -12.69 19.07 -10.38
C THR A 133 -12.30 19.77 -9.10
N LEU A 134 -11.61 20.91 -9.21
CA LEU A 134 -11.31 21.79 -8.08
C LEU A 134 -11.98 23.15 -8.30
N ARG A 135 -12.78 23.57 -7.32
CA ARG A 135 -13.43 24.88 -7.25
C ARG A 135 -12.98 25.61 -6.00
N GLY A 136 -12.19 26.67 -6.17
CA GLY A 136 -11.65 27.46 -5.07
C GLY A 136 -10.21 27.88 -5.32
N ASP A 137 -9.62 28.54 -4.33
CA ASP A 137 -8.27 29.08 -4.46
C ASP A 137 -7.22 28.05 -4.01
N VAL A 138 -6.10 28.01 -4.73
CA VAL A 138 -4.96 27.13 -4.44
C VAL A 138 -3.73 27.97 -4.12
N GLU A 139 -3.09 27.69 -2.99
CA GLU A 139 -1.80 28.26 -2.62
C GLU A 139 -0.79 27.12 -2.41
N ALA A 140 0.23 27.06 -3.28
CA ALA A 140 1.24 26.02 -3.23
C ALA A 140 2.55 26.44 -3.91
N PRO A 141 3.73 26.03 -3.43
CA PRO A 141 4.98 26.30 -4.13
C PRO A 141 5.13 25.55 -5.45
N ARG A 142 4.47 24.39 -5.59
CA ARG A 142 4.39 23.65 -6.84
C ARG A 142 2.94 23.30 -7.11
N PHE A 143 2.43 23.70 -8.27
CA PHE A 143 1.09 23.35 -8.72
C PHE A 143 1.19 22.63 -10.06
N VAL A 144 0.63 21.42 -10.14
CA VAL A 144 0.62 20.60 -11.35
C VAL A 144 -0.81 20.24 -11.68
N VAL A 145 -1.17 20.42 -12.95
CA VAL A 145 -2.50 20.14 -13.46
C VAL A 145 -2.34 19.20 -14.64
N ASP A 146 -2.95 18.04 -14.54
CA ASP A 146 -2.95 17.00 -15.56
C ASP A 146 -4.01 17.27 -16.63
N GLU A 147 -3.91 16.56 -17.76
CA GLU A 147 -4.87 16.71 -18.85
C GLU A 147 -6.29 16.36 -18.40
N ASN A 148 -7.30 17.11 -18.86
CA ASN A 148 -8.71 16.93 -18.50
C ASN A 148 -9.05 17.21 -17.02
N ALA A 149 -8.15 17.82 -16.23
CA ALA A 149 -8.52 18.37 -14.93
C ALA A 149 -9.26 19.71 -15.08
N THR A 150 -10.31 19.93 -14.29
CA THR A 150 -11.04 21.20 -14.25
C THR A 150 -10.64 21.99 -13.00
N PHE A 151 -10.07 23.17 -13.20
CA PHE A 151 -9.71 24.10 -12.12
C PHE A 151 -10.47 25.43 -12.28
N LEU A 152 -11.21 25.83 -11.25
CA LEU A 152 -12.02 27.05 -11.21
C LEU A 152 -11.65 27.86 -9.97
N GLY A 153 -10.79 28.86 -10.12
CA GLY A 153 -10.39 29.75 -9.04
C GLY A 153 -9.05 30.44 -9.30
N SER A 154 -8.42 30.94 -8.23
CA SER A 154 -7.11 31.59 -8.31
C SER A 154 -6.01 30.65 -7.82
N ALA A 155 -4.91 30.54 -8.57
CA ALA A 155 -3.73 29.80 -8.14
C ALA A 155 -2.60 30.77 -7.79
N LYS A 156 -2.15 30.73 -6.53
CA LYS A 156 -0.94 31.41 -6.06
C LYS A 156 0.19 30.39 -6.00
N VAL A 157 1.06 30.44 -7.01
CA VAL A 157 2.21 29.55 -7.11
C VAL A 157 3.48 30.32 -6.80
N GLY A 158 4.17 29.94 -5.73
CA GLY A 158 5.38 30.60 -5.30
C GLY A 158 5.90 30.04 -3.99
N THR A 159 7.17 30.29 -3.70
CA THR A 159 7.76 29.92 -2.42
C THR A 159 7.00 30.62 -1.29
N PRO A 160 6.39 29.88 -0.33
CA PRO A 160 5.80 30.50 0.84
C PRO A 160 6.89 31.30 1.56
N LYS A 161 6.56 32.56 1.90
CA LYS A 161 7.51 33.55 2.41
C LYS A 161 7.88 33.31 3.87
#